data_AF-A0A2T7TSF7-F1
#
_entry.id   AF-A0A2T7TSF7-F1
#
_cell.length_a   1.000
_cell.length_b   1.000
_cell.length_c   1.000
_cell.angle_alpha   90.00
_cell.angle_beta   90.00
_cell.angle_gamma   90.00
#
_symmetry.space_group_name_H-M   'P 1'
#
loop_
_entity.id
_entity.type
_entity.pdbx_description
1 polymer ?
#
loop_
_entity_poly.entity_id
_entity_poly.type
_entity_poly.pdbx_seq_one_letter_code
_entity_poly.pdbx_strand_id
1 'polypeptide(L)' 'MSDQIPTTTAYLNLIEPWWKILRSLALAGRRFETWEEITDAIHHSTVYWNAHRHPFVWGKRRRHRPRRSPGVAVLPRAA' A
#
# COMPACT_ATOMS: atom_id res chain seq x y z
N MET A 1 1.14 -8.45 28.40
CA MET A 1 -0.17 -8.51 27.72
C MET A 1 0.12 -8.55 26.23
N SER A 2 0.33 -9.76 25.73
CA SER A 2 0.82 -10.03 24.38
C SER A 2 -0.31 -9.78 23.40
N ASP A 3 -0.12 -8.83 22.50
CA ASP A 3 -1.04 -8.46 21.43
C ASP A 3 -1.17 -9.64 20.45
N GLN A 4 -2.04 -10.60 20.79
CA GLN A 4 -2.34 -11.76 19.95
C GLN A 4 -3.25 -11.28 18.83
N ILE A 5 -2.65 -10.81 17.72
CA ILE A 5 -3.39 -10.74 16.46
C ILE A 5 -3.83 -12.18 16.15
N PRO A 6 -5.14 -12.47 16.05
CA PRO A 6 -5.58 -13.83 15.77
C PRO A 6 -4.99 -14.27 14.44
N THR A 7 -4.33 -15.43 14.43
CA THR A 7 -3.60 -15.96 13.25
C THR A 7 -4.50 -16.08 12.02
N THR A 8 -5.81 -16.18 12.21
CA THR A 8 -6.84 -16.27 11.17
C THR A 8 -7.02 -14.98 10.35
N THR A 9 -6.71 -13.80 10.88
CA THR A 9 -6.83 -12.51 10.16
C THR A 9 -5.54 -12.04 9.50
N ALA A 10 -4.40 -12.68 9.78
CA ALA A 10 -3.14 -12.31 9.14
C ALA A 10 -3.18 -12.47 7.60
N TYR A 11 -3.90 -13.48 7.10
CA TYR A 11 -4.13 -13.66 5.66
C TYR A 11 -5.08 -12.59 5.07
N LEU A 12 -6.09 -12.15 5.83
CA LEU A 12 -6.95 -11.02 5.45
C LEU A 12 -6.14 -9.73 5.27
N ASN A 13 -5.14 -9.52 6.12
CA ASN A 13 -4.22 -8.37 5.98
C ASN A 13 -3.33 -8.44 4.73
N LEU A 14 -3.14 -9.62 4.13
CA LEU A 14 -2.37 -9.79 2.89
C LEU A 14 -3.24 -9.65 1.64
N ILE A 15 -4.51 -10.07 1.72
CA ILE A 15 -5.43 -9.97 0.59
C ILE A 15 -5.92 -8.53 0.36
N GLU A 16 -6.09 -7.73 1.42
CA GLU A 16 -6.53 -6.34 1.32
C GLU A 16 -5.61 -5.44 0.46
N PRO A 17 -4.28 -5.42 0.71
CA PRO A 17 -3.34 -4.67 -0.13
C PRO A 17 -3.32 -5.18 -1.58
N TRP A 18 -3.43 -6.49 -1.77
CA TRP A 18 -3.51 -7.12 -3.09
C TRP A 18 -4.72 -6.62 -3.88
N TRP A 19 -5.92 -6.62 -3.29
CA TRP A 19 -7.13 -6.10 -3.94
C TRP A 19 -7.00 -4.64 -4.34
N LYS A 20 -6.34 -3.82 -3.51
CA LYS A 20 -6.09 -2.41 -3.83
C LYS A 20 -5.20 -2.26 -5.08
N ILE A 21 -4.15 -3.07 -5.19
CA ILE A 21 -3.24 -3.08 -6.35
C ILE A 21 -3.97 -3.56 -7.60
N LEU A 22 -4.68 -4.69 -7.52
CA LEU A 22 -5.43 -5.25 -8.65
C LEU A 22 -6.45 -4.23 -9.18
N ARG A 23 -7.21 -3.57 -8.29
CA ARG A 23 -8.18 -2.56 -8.67
C ARG A 23 -7.52 -1.38 -9.39
N SER A 24 -6.34 -0.95 -8.94
CA SER A 24 -5.58 0.13 -9.58
C SER A 24 -5.00 -0.26 -10.94
N LEU A 25 -4.53 -1.50 -11.10
CA LEU A 25 -3.85 -1.95 -12.32
C LEU A 25 -4.83 -2.41 -13.40
N ALA A 26 -5.89 -3.11 -12.99
CA ALA A 26 -6.81 -3.79 -13.90
C ALA A 26 -8.09 -2.98 -14.15
N LEU A 27 -8.62 -2.28 -13.15
CA LEU A 27 -10.00 -1.79 -13.19
C LEU A 27 -10.12 -0.27 -13.23
N ALA A 28 -9.17 0.47 -12.65
CA ALA A 28 -9.26 1.91 -12.55
C ALA A 28 -9.26 2.58 -13.94
N GLY A 29 -10.31 3.37 -14.22
CA GLY A 29 -10.44 4.12 -15.47
C GLY A 29 -10.81 3.30 -16.71
N ARG A 30 -11.14 2.01 -16.55
CA ARG A 30 -11.56 1.14 -17.65
C ARG A 30 -13.06 0.85 -17.60
N ARG A 31 -13.68 0.72 -18.78
CA ARG A 31 -15.01 0.15 -18.95
C ARG A 31 -14.85 -1.16 -19.69
N PHE A 32 -15.67 -2.14 -19.32
CA PHE A 32 -15.67 -3.47 -19.91
C PHE A 32 -17.05 -3.73 -20.49
N GLU A 33 -17.09 -4.27 -21.70
CA GLU A 33 -18.32 -4.63 -22.40
C GLU A 33 -18.59 -6.14 -22.29
N THR A 34 -17.53 -6.93 -22.07
CA THR A 34 -17.58 -8.39 -22.04
C THR A 34 -16.89 -8.97 -20.81
N TRP A 35 -17.24 -10.21 -20.50
CA TRP A 35 -16.61 -10.95 -19.41
C TRP A 35 -15.15 -11.31 -19.72
N GLU A 36 -14.86 -11.58 -20.99
CA GLU A 36 -13.51 -11.86 -21.48
C GLU A 36 -12.58 -10.69 -21.21
N GLU A 37 -13.01 -9.44 -21.47
CA GLU A 37 -12.18 -8.25 -21.24
C GLU A 37 -11.81 -8.06 -19.77
N ILE A 38 -12.72 -8.38 -18.84
CA ILE A 38 -12.43 -8.34 -17.40
C ILE A 38 -11.37 -9.39 -17.06
N THR A 39 -11.54 -10.60 -17.60
CA THR A 39 -10.61 -11.73 -17.37
C THR A 39 -9.22 -11.41 -17.89
N ASP A 40 -9.13 -10.85 -19.10
CA ASP A 40 -7.87 -10.44 -19.72
C ASP A 40 -7.21 -9.29 -18.96
N ALA A 41 -7.98 -8.29 -18.52
CA ALA A 41 -7.44 -7.18 -17.72
C ALA A 41 -6.87 -7.67 -16.38
N ILE A 42 -7.54 -8.61 -15.72
CA ILE A 42 -7.05 -9.26 -14.49
C ILE A 42 -5.80 -10.08 -14.79
N HIS A 43 -5.77 -10.83 -15.89
CA HIS A 43 -4.60 -11.63 -16.27
C HIS A 43 -3.38 -10.74 -16.56
N HIS A 44 -3.53 -9.73 -17.42
CA HIS A 44 -2.45 -8.81 -17.78
C HIS A 44 -1.92 -8.03 -16.58
N SER A 45 -2.80 -7.51 -15.72
CA SER A 45 -2.37 -6.82 -14.49
C SER A 45 -1.62 -7.75 -13.53
N THR A 46 -2.05 -9.00 -13.42
CA THR A 46 -1.37 -10.02 -12.59
C THR A 46 0.00 -10.35 -13.16
N VAL A 47 0.12 -10.55 -14.48
CA VAL A 47 1.42 -10.77 -15.16
C VAL A 47 2.33 -9.56 -14.96
N TYR A 48 1.82 -8.35 -15.16
CA TYR A 48 2.58 -7.11 -14.97
C TYR A 48 3.10 -6.96 -13.53
N TRP A 49 2.24 -7.18 -12.53
CA TRP A 49 2.64 -7.14 -11.13
C TRP A 49 3.67 -8.21 -10.80
N ASN A 50 3.52 -9.40 -11.38
CA ASN A 50 4.47 -10.50 -11.22
C ASN A 50 5.85 -10.21 -11.81
N ALA A 51 5.93 -9.40 -12.86
CA ALA A 51 7.20 -8.89 -13.39
C ALA A 51 7.80 -7.78 -12.50
N HIS A 52 6.96 -6.98 -11.83
CA HIS A 52 7.35 -5.79 -11.05
C HIS A 52 7.06 -5.94 -9.54
N ARG A 53 7.25 -7.15 -8.99
CA ARG A 53 6.78 -7.50 -7.65
C ARG A 53 7.41 -6.59 -6.59
N HIS A 54 6.55 -5.96 -5.79
CA HIS A 54 6.95 -5.30 -4.55
C HIS A 54 6.46 -6.12 -3.35
N PRO A 55 7.30 -7.01 -2.79
CA PRO A 55 6.87 -7.89 -1.71
C PRO A 55 6.42 -7.09 -0.48
N PHE A 56 5.33 -7.54 0.14
CA PHE A 56 4.86 -6.99 1.41
C PHE A 56 5.80 -7.42 2.53
N VAL A 57 6.60 -6.48 3.02
CA VAL A 57 7.53 -6.75 4.12
C VAL A 57 6.82 -6.52 5.45
N TRP A 58 6.56 -7.60 6.17
CA TRP A 58 6.03 -7.54 7.54
C TRP A 58 7.08 -6.94 8.50
N GLY A 59 6.64 -6.25 9.55
CA GLY A 59 7.53 -5.72 10.61
C GLY A 59 8.31 -4.45 10.27
N LYS A 60 8.36 -4.00 9.00
CA LYS A 60 8.99 -2.73 8.62
C LYS A 60 8.01 -1.57 8.82
N ARG A 61 7.74 -1.21 10.08
CA ARG A 61 6.98 0.00 10.43
C ARG A 61 7.69 1.18 9.74
N ARG A 62 7.05 1.83 8.75
CA ARG A 62 7.54 3.15 8.30
C ARG A 62 7.50 4.01 9.55
N ARG A 63 8.66 4.27 10.16
CA ARG A 63 8.73 5.17 11.32
C ARG A 63 8.07 6.45 10.84
N HIS A 64 6.99 6.84 11.50
CA HIS A 64 6.40 8.15 11.29
C HIS A 64 7.53 9.14 11.53
N ARG A 65 8.13 9.67 10.46
CA ARG A 65 9.27 10.57 10.60
C ARG A 65 8.68 11.79 11.30
N PRO A 66 9.10 12.12 12.53
CA PRO A 66 8.58 13.31 13.19
C PRO A 66 8.79 14.47 12.22
N ARG A 67 7.76 15.31 12.08
CA ARG A 67 7.88 16.55 11.29
C ARG A 67 9.11 17.28 11.83
N ARG A 68 10.00 17.74 10.93
CA ARG A 68 11.14 18.58 11.33
C ARG A 68 10.60 19.68 12.25
N SER A 69 11.11 19.77 13.47
CA SER A 69 10.75 20.85 14.38
C SER A 69 11.01 22.17 13.65
N PRO A 70 10.05 23.12 13.62
CA PRO A 70 10.32 24.47 13.15
C PRO A 70 11.53 24.99 13.91
N GLY A 71 12.53 25.53 13.20
CA GLY A 71 13.71 26.10 13.84
C GLY A 71 13.26 27.18 14.82
N VAL A 72 13.67 27.05 16.09
CA VAL A 72 13.45 28.10 17.09
C VAL A 72 14.22 29.33 16.59
N ALA A 73 13.51 30.38 16.19
CA ALA A 73 14.14 31.66 15.91
C ALA A 73 14.72 32.19 17.22
N VAL A 74 16.06 32.18 17.33
CA VAL A 74 16.76 32.82 18.44
C VAL A 74 16.50 34.32 18.32
N LEU A 75 15.76 34.88 19.27
CA LEU A 75 15.56 36.33 19.32
C LEU A 75 16.90 37.00 19.66
N PRO A 76 17.26 38.12 19.00
CA PRO A 76 18.49 38.82 19.31
C PRO A 76 18.42 39.38 20.72
N ARG A 77 19.51 39.20 21.47
CA ARG A 77 19.66 39.69 22.83
C ARG A 77 19.74 41.22 22.76
N ALA A 78 18.77 41.92 23.36
CA ALA A 78 18.81 43.38 23.46
C ALA A 78 20.04 43.82 24.26
N ALA A 79 20.75 44.82 23.73
CA ALA A 79 21.94 45.42 24.32
C ALA A 79 21.59 46.33 25.50
#